data_AF-A0A9E7ZN70-F1
#
_entry.id   AF-A0A9E7ZN70-F1
#
_cell.length_a   1.000
_cell.length_b   1.000
_cell.length_c   1.000
_cell.angle_alpha   90.00
_cell.angle_beta   90.00
_cell.angle_gamma   90.00
#
_symmetry.space_group_name_H-M   'P 1'
#
loop_
_entity.id
_entity.type
_entity.pdbx_description
1 polymer ?
#
loop_
_entity_poly.entity_id
_entity_poly.type
_entity_poly.pdbx_seq_one_letter_code
_entity_poly.pdbx_strand_id
1 'polypeptide(L)'
;MILPSKFLPADRSLVFIGGEALVAIKDGPRSVSEVWEGVRARRKAAGKTLAFDWFTLALTYLFATGMVELRDGLLAVAGPDEQ
;
A
#
# COMPACT_ATOMS: atom_id res chain seq x y z
N MET A 1 -13.67 -2.58 1.50
CA MET A 1 -14.19 -1.20 1.54
C MET A 1 -13.01 -0.25 1.73
N ILE A 2 -13.12 0.97 1.20
CA ILE A 2 -12.03 1.97 1.30
C ILE A 2 -11.76 2.31 2.77
N LEU A 3 -12.81 2.69 3.50
CA LEU A 3 -12.76 2.99 4.93
C LEU A 3 -13.17 1.77 5.79
N PRO A 4 -12.75 1.72 7.06
CA PRO A 4 -13.29 0.79 8.05
C PRO A 4 -14.81 0.95 8.17
N SER A 5 -15.51 -0.11 8.51
CA SER A 5 -16.95 -0.08 8.74
C SER A 5 -17.33 -1.01 9.89
N LYS A 6 -18.60 -0.96 10.34
CA LYS A 6 -19.11 -1.82 11.40
C LYS A 6 -18.81 -3.31 11.17
N PHE A 7 -18.75 -3.73 9.90
CA PHE A 7 -18.50 -5.12 9.50
C PHE A 7 -17.11 -5.35 8.88
N LEU A 8 -16.29 -4.30 8.75
CA LEU A 8 -14.94 -4.40 8.22
C LEU A 8 -13.93 -3.83 9.22
N PRO A 9 -13.15 -4.71 9.89
CA PRO A 9 -12.06 -4.31 10.75
C PRO A 9 -11.10 -3.33 10.07
N ALA A 10 -10.56 -2.38 10.84
CA ALA A 10 -9.74 -1.30 10.29
C ALA A 10 -8.52 -1.82 9.53
N ASP A 11 -7.88 -2.87 10.03
CA ASP A 11 -6.73 -3.54 9.42
C ASP A 11 -7.03 -4.30 8.12
N ARG A 12 -8.30 -4.37 7.73
CA ARG A 12 -8.79 -4.92 6.45
C ARG A 12 -9.34 -3.84 5.51
N SER A 13 -9.35 -2.57 5.92
CA SER A 13 -9.72 -1.46 5.05
C SER A 13 -8.61 -1.15 4.04
N LEU A 14 -8.97 -0.68 2.84
CA LEU A 14 -7.95 -0.34 1.82
C LEU A 14 -7.09 0.83 2.25
N VAL A 15 -7.63 1.81 3.00
CA VAL A 15 -6.83 2.92 3.52
C VAL A 15 -5.76 2.43 4.49
N PHE A 16 -6.07 1.45 5.34
CA PHE A 16 -5.06 0.89 6.25
C PHE A 16 -4.00 0.09 5.49
N ILE A 17 -4.40 -0.78 4.57
CA ILE A 17 -3.47 -1.56 3.73
C ILE A 17 -2.59 -0.62 2.88
N GLY A 18 -3.19 0.42 2.29
CA GLY A 18 -2.48 1.45 1.54
C GLY A 18 -1.49 2.21 2.41
N GLY A 19 -1.86 2.55 3.65
CA GLY A 19 -0.95 3.14 4.62
C GLY A 19 0.26 2.25 4.92
N GLU A 20 0.08 0.94 5.05
CA GLU A 20 1.20 0.02 5.22
C GLU A 20 2.13 -0.02 4.00
N ALA A 21 1.57 0.07 2.79
CA ALA A 21 2.35 0.18 1.55
C ALA A 21 3.12 1.50 1.47
N LEU A 22 2.49 2.63 1.84
CA LEU A 22 3.15 3.95 1.93
C LEU A 22 4.32 3.93 2.92
N VAL A 23 4.14 3.31 4.09
CA VAL A 23 5.22 3.14 5.07
C VAL A 23 6.37 2.32 4.49
N ALA A 24 6.10 1.33 3.63
CA ALA A 24 7.14 0.51 3.01
C ALA A 24 7.96 1.27 1.96
N ILE A 25 7.42 2.30 1.31
CA ILE A 25 8.12 3.16 0.33
C ILE A 25 8.60 4.50 0.88
N LYS A 26 8.31 4.80 2.15
CA LYS A 26 8.63 6.09 2.79
C LYS A 26 10.11 6.46 2.68
N ASP A 27 11.00 5.48 2.77
CA ASP A 27 12.46 5.70 2.79
C ASP A 27 13.07 5.79 1.38
N GLY A 28 12.27 5.62 0.32
CA GLY A 28 12.72 5.72 -1.07
C GLY A 28 11.91 4.84 -2.03
N PRO A 29 12.07 5.05 -3.36
CA PRO A 29 11.40 4.24 -4.38
C PRO A 29 11.77 2.75 -4.27
N ARG A 30 10.78 1.86 -4.39
CA ARG A 30 10.99 0.41 -4.32
C ARG A 30 10.17 -0.32 -5.36
N SER A 31 10.60 -1.51 -5.77
CA SER A 31 9.78 -2.34 -6.65
C SER A 31 8.49 -2.78 -5.95
N VAL A 32 7.43 -3.03 -6.73
CA VAL A 32 6.15 -3.52 -6.19
C VAL A 32 6.33 -4.80 -5.38
N SER A 33 7.24 -5.69 -5.79
CA SER A 33 7.55 -6.94 -5.10
C SER A 33 8.19 -6.71 -3.72
N GLU A 34 9.12 -5.76 -3.60
CA GLU A 34 9.73 -5.41 -2.32
C GLU A 34 8.73 -4.81 -1.35
N VAL A 35 7.83 -3.96 -1.85
CA VAL A 35 6.73 -3.39 -1.06
C VAL A 35 5.79 -4.48 -0.57
N TRP A 36 5.40 -5.41 -1.46
CA TRP A 36 4.56 -6.55 -1.11
C TRP A 36 5.18 -7.42 -0.02
N GLU A 37 6.43 -7.83 -0.18
CA GLU A 37 7.09 -8.68 0.80
C GLU A 37 7.27 -7.96 2.14
N GLY A 38 7.56 -6.65 2.14
CA GLY A 38 7.61 -5.84 3.36
C GLY A 38 6.27 -5.81 4.12
N VAL A 39 5.17 -5.54 3.42
CA VAL A 39 3.82 -5.53 4.02
C VAL A 39 3.42 -6.92 4.51
N ARG A 40 3.65 -7.95 3.69
CA ARG A 40 3.34 -9.36 4.01
C ARG A 40 4.11 -9.84 5.23
N ALA A 41 5.41 -9.54 5.32
CA ALA A 41 6.25 -9.93 6.45
C ALA A 41 5.78 -9.27 7.76
N ARG A 42 5.47 -7.96 7.72
CA ARG A 42 4.96 -7.22 8.89
C ARG A 42 3.62 -7.80 9.37
N ARG A 43 2.70 -8.10 8.45
CA ARG A 43 1.41 -8.72 8.80
C ARG A 43 1.59 -10.13 9.36
N LYS A 44 2.47 -10.94 8.76
CA LYS A 44 2.78 -12.28 9.24
C LYS A 44 3.33 -12.26 10.66
N ALA A 45 4.23 -11.32 10.97
CA ALA A 45 4.75 -11.12 12.33
C ALA A 45 3.64 -10.74 13.33
N ALA A 46 2.59 -10.05 12.88
CA ALA A 46 1.40 -9.72 13.67
C ALA A 46 0.33 -10.84 13.68
N GLY A 47 0.62 -12.04 13.15
CA GLY A 47 -0.33 -13.15 13.07
C GLY A 47 -1.47 -12.94 12.06
N LYS A 48 -1.29 -12.04 11.10
CA LYS A 48 -2.29 -11.65 10.10
C LYS A 48 -1.85 -12.07 8.71
N THR A 49 -2.83 -12.31 7.84
CA THR A 49 -2.62 -12.56 6.41
C THR A 49 -3.24 -11.44 5.59
N LEU A 50 -2.71 -11.25 4.38
CA LEU A 50 -3.24 -10.36 3.37
C LEU A 50 -3.20 -11.12 2.06
N ALA A 51 -4.31 -11.13 1.34
CA ALA A 51 -4.33 -11.67 -0.02
C ALA A 51 -3.73 -10.64 -0.98
N PHE A 52 -3.01 -11.11 -1.99
CA PHE A 52 -2.34 -10.24 -2.96
C PHE A 52 -3.31 -9.31 -3.69
N ASP A 53 -4.53 -9.76 -3.97
CA ASP A 53 -5.58 -8.96 -4.62
C ASP A 53 -5.97 -7.72 -3.79
N TRP A 54 -5.96 -7.83 -2.45
CA TRP A 54 -6.25 -6.69 -1.58
C TRP A 54 -5.10 -5.69 -1.54
N PHE A 55 -3.86 -6.18 -1.69
CA PHE A 55 -2.70 -5.32 -1.81
C PHE A 55 -2.69 -4.58 -3.14
N THR A 56 -2.91 -5.27 -4.26
CA THR A 56 -3.01 -4.63 -5.57
C THR A 56 -4.15 -3.62 -5.61
N LEU A 57 -5.31 -3.94 -5.06
CA LEU A 57 -6.43 -3.01 -4.96
C LEU A 57 -6.08 -1.77 -4.12
N ALA A 58 -5.32 -1.92 -3.03
CA ALA A 58 -4.86 -0.79 -2.23
C ALA A 58 -3.85 0.08 -3.02
N LEU A 59 -2.93 -0.52 -3.77
CA LEU A 59 -2.02 0.21 -4.66
C LEU A 59 -2.78 0.95 -5.76
N THR A 60 -3.77 0.31 -6.39
CA THR A 60 -4.63 0.95 -7.40
C THR A 60 -5.37 2.14 -6.80
N TYR A 61 -5.89 2.01 -5.58
CA TYR A 61 -6.50 3.13 -4.87
C TYR A 61 -5.51 4.28 -4.66
N LEU A 62 -4.31 4.02 -4.13
CA LEU A 62 -3.29 5.05 -3.90
C LEU A 62 -2.89 5.75 -5.20
N PHE A 63 -2.70 4.99 -6.27
CA PHE A 63 -2.35 5.51 -7.59
C PHE A 63 -3.48 6.38 -8.15
N ALA A 64 -4.73 5.90 -8.08
CA ALA A 64 -5.89 6.65 -8.54
C ALA A 64 -6.11 7.96 -7.77
N THR A 65 -5.68 8.02 -6.50
CA THR A 65 -5.74 9.24 -5.67
C THR A 65 -4.49 10.11 -5.77
N GLY A 66 -3.50 9.75 -6.61
CA GLY A 66 -2.26 10.51 -6.77
C GLY A 66 -1.36 10.49 -5.53
N MET A 67 -1.46 9.47 -4.68
CA MET A 67 -0.59 9.32 -3.49
C MET A 67 0.72 8.60 -3.81
N VAL A 68 0.72 7.78 -4.86
CA VAL A 68 1.87 7.04 -5.34
C VAL A 68 1.92 7.09 -6.86
N GLU A 69 3.12 6.88 -7.38
CA GLU A 69 3.40 6.84 -8.80
C GLU A 69 4.38 5.71 -9.12
N LEU A 70 4.37 5.28 -10.37
CA LEU A 70 5.28 4.27 -10.88
C LEU A 70 6.27 4.94 -11.83
N ARG A 71 7.54 5.07 -11.40
CA ARG A 71 8.65 5.66 -12.17
C ARG A 71 9.69 4.58 -12.41
N ASP A 72 10.00 4.30 -13.67
CA ASP A 72 11.02 3.31 -14.05
C ASP A 72 10.86 1.93 -13.38
N GLY A 73 9.60 1.48 -13.20
CA GLY A 73 9.27 0.21 -12.54
C GLY A 73 9.38 0.23 -11.01
N LEU A 74 9.67 1.37 -10.41
CA LEU A 74 9.70 1.59 -8.96
C LEU A 74 8.48 2.40 -8.52
N LEU A 75 7.87 1.95 -7.42
CA LEU A 75 6.81 2.65 -6.73
C LEU A 75 7.42 3.72 -5.83
N ALA A 76 6.99 4.96 -6.00
CA ALA A 76 7.40 6.10 -5.18
C ALA A 76 6.17 6.80 -4.60
N VAL A 77 6.35 7.51 -3.48
CA VAL A 77 5.34 8.46 -3.00
C VAL A 77 5.30 9.61 -4.00
N ALA A 78 4.10 10.01 -4.42
CA ALA A 78 3.96 11.17 -5.28
C ALA A 78 4.51 12.41 -4.56
N GLY A 79 5.56 13.01 -5.13
CA GLY A 79 6.06 14.30 -4.69
C GLY A 79 5.13 15.43 -5.14
N PRO A 80 5.23 16.65 -4.57
CA PRO A 80 4.65 17.81 -5.22
C PRO A 80 5.21 17.87 -6.65
N ASP A 81 4.32 17.85 -7.63
CA ASP A 81 4.69 17.97 -9.04
C ASP A 81 5.54 19.23 -9.22
N GLU A 82 6.84 19.04 -9.48
CA GLU A 82 7.66 20.03 -10.15
C GLU A 82 7.38 19.85 -11.65
N GLN A 83 6.17 20.26 -12.06
CA GLN A 83 5.77 20.40 -13.47
C GLN A 83 5.74 21.88 -13.83
#